data_AF-A0A8T1UR36-F1
#
_entry.id   AF-A0A8T1UR36-F1
#
_cell.length_a   1.000
_cell.length_b   1.000
_cell.length_c   1.000
_cell.angle_alpha   90.00
_cell.angle_beta   90.00
_cell.angle_gamma   90.00
#
_symmetry.space_group_name_H-M   'P 1'
#
loop_
_entity.id
_entity.type
_entity.pdbx_description
1 polymer ?
#
loop_
_entity_poly.entity_id
_entity_poly.type
_entity_poly.pdbx_seq_one_letter_code
_entity_poly.pdbx_strand_id
1 'polypeptide(L)'
;MTGTQVESLQDLPPLDGNDDPSSVSVHGRFVRKRNLSKGLVFGDIQLKDGELLEVMIRAQEGILDFAAIRQINWDVHLGDLVTACGILQRKRHEPGHPDGWLFVLHSIQIDELWSLHHDGAVFSYTDSTNPDSTGDASSPAAVKGSWVLPPSSKAGATNKYTNMVVLDGFNACKYYFSSSGGTNCLRGEQCHFWHGQPEDFRENRRRWMAKRLEQRAKAAHLAGDSGDPHSKIDKAQRSRIFCDWLVESLGEGRLAAGTGVVDVAGGKGDIPIQLWIQRGIPTTLIDPVRRRL
;
A
#
# COMPACT_ATOMS: atom_id res chain seq x y z
N MET A 1 -2.52 -38.47 -6.21
CA MET A 1 -1.25 -38.52 -5.45
C MET A 1 -1.48 -37.71 -4.19
N THR A 2 -1.55 -38.38 -3.04
CA THR A 2 -1.73 -37.77 -1.72
C THR A 2 -0.44 -37.03 -1.35
N GLY A 3 -0.43 -35.71 -1.51
CA GLY A 3 0.70 -34.88 -1.06
C GLY A 3 0.82 -34.91 0.46
N THR A 4 2.02 -34.62 0.96
CA THR A 4 2.29 -34.54 2.40
C THR A 4 1.44 -33.44 3.03
N GLN A 5 0.70 -33.75 4.09
CA GLN A 5 -0.06 -32.77 4.86
C GLN A 5 0.87 -32.12 5.90
N VAL A 6 0.89 -30.79 5.93
CA VAL A 6 1.72 -29.97 6.82
C VAL A 6 0.80 -29.16 7.71
N GLU A 7 0.84 -29.43 9.01
CA GLU A 7 0.10 -28.70 10.03
C GLU A 7 1.02 -28.09 11.10
N SER A 8 2.28 -28.54 11.16
CA SER A 8 3.35 -28.13 12.06
C SER A 8 4.66 -27.98 11.30
N LEU A 9 5.59 -27.17 11.80
CA LEU A 9 6.92 -27.02 11.20
C LEU A 9 7.70 -28.35 11.18
N GLN A 10 7.38 -29.26 12.11
CA GLN A 10 7.99 -30.60 12.20
C GLN A 10 7.54 -31.55 11.07
N ASP A 11 6.42 -31.25 10.41
CA ASP A 11 5.93 -32.03 9.27
C ASP A 11 6.71 -31.69 7.98
N LEU A 12 7.52 -30.62 8.00
CA LEU A 12 8.35 -30.25 6.87
C LEU A 12 9.55 -31.20 6.76
N PRO A 13 9.95 -31.54 5.52
CA PRO A 13 11.12 -32.37 5.31
C PRO A 13 12.39 -31.70 5.87
N PRO A 14 13.36 -32.48 6.38
CA PRO A 14 14.65 -31.97 6.83
C PRO A 14 15.36 -31.20 5.71
N LEU A 15 16.03 -30.10 6.07
CA LEU A 15 16.74 -29.25 5.10
C LEU A 15 17.97 -29.94 4.47
N ASP A 16 18.44 -31.03 5.07
CA ASP A 16 19.63 -31.79 4.69
C ASP A 16 19.38 -32.84 3.58
N GLY A 17 18.11 -33.06 3.20
CA GLY A 17 17.73 -33.97 2.13
C GLY A 17 17.98 -33.39 0.73
N ASN A 18 18.29 -34.26 -0.23
CA ASN A 18 18.50 -33.91 -1.64
C ASN A 18 17.21 -34.06 -2.49
N ASP A 19 16.06 -34.14 -1.83
CA ASP A 19 14.80 -34.49 -2.46
C ASP A 19 14.18 -33.34 -3.25
N ASP A 20 13.61 -33.71 -4.40
CA ASP A 20 12.91 -32.84 -5.32
C ASP A 20 11.78 -32.04 -4.64
N PRO A 21 11.40 -30.89 -5.22
CA PRO A 21 10.48 -29.97 -4.58
C PRO A 21 9.10 -30.66 -4.43
N SER A 22 8.79 -31.04 -3.19
CA SER A 22 7.66 -31.90 -2.87
C SER A 22 6.35 -31.12 -2.91
N SER A 23 5.33 -31.73 -3.54
CA SER A 23 3.96 -31.21 -3.48
C SER A 23 3.40 -31.46 -2.08
N VAL A 24 2.97 -30.39 -1.42
CA VAL A 24 2.45 -30.43 -0.04
C VAL A 24 1.12 -29.69 0.06
N SER A 25 0.32 -30.11 1.05
CA SER A 25 -0.91 -29.45 1.47
C SER A 25 -0.69 -28.86 2.85
N VAL A 26 -0.71 -27.53 2.96
CA VAL A 26 -0.50 -26.78 4.19
C VAL A 26 -1.86 -26.36 4.75
N HIS A 27 -2.13 -26.71 6.01
CA HIS A 27 -3.31 -26.24 6.71
C HIS A 27 -2.91 -25.26 7.82
N GLY A 28 -3.55 -24.08 7.84
CA GLY A 28 -3.25 -23.08 8.86
C GLY A 28 -3.99 -21.77 8.66
N ARG A 29 -3.68 -20.79 9.51
CA ARG A 29 -4.32 -19.47 9.47
C ARG A 29 -3.51 -18.51 8.59
N PHE A 30 -4.14 -17.82 7.65
CA PHE A 30 -3.45 -16.87 6.79
C PHE A 30 -3.26 -15.51 7.50
N VAL A 31 -2.05 -15.20 7.96
CA VAL A 31 -1.84 -14.11 8.94
C VAL A 31 -1.17 -12.85 8.38
N ARG A 32 -0.47 -12.95 7.25
CA ARG A 32 0.14 -11.78 6.58
C ARG A 32 -0.01 -11.84 5.07
N LYS A 33 -0.14 -10.67 4.44
CA LYS A 33 -0.20 -10.50 2.98
C LYS A 33 0.57 -9.26 2.53
N ARG A 34 1.47 -9.41 1.57
CA ARG A 34 2.38 -8.39 1.02
C ARG A 34 2.32 -8.45 -0.51
N ASN A 35 1.62 -7.51 -1.12
CA ASN A 35 1.51 -7.43 -2.58
C ASN A 35 2.72 -6.68 -3.16
N LEU A 36 3.57 -7.35 -3.95
CA LEU A 36 4.73 -6.72 -4.60
C LEU A 36 4.43 -6.31 -6.04
N SER A 37 3.67 -7.12 -6.77
CA SER A 37 3.23 -6.81 -8.14
C SER A 37 1.88 -7.46 -8.44
N LYS A 38 1.36 -7.29 -9.66
CA LYS A 38 0.12 -7.95 -10.11
C LYS A 38 0.23 -9.47 -10.13
N GLY A 39 1.43 -10.02 -10.26
CA GLY A 39 1.68 -11.46 -10.33
C GLY A 39 2.63 -11.96 -9.26
N LEU A 40 2.80 -11.22 -8.15
CA LEU A 40 3.66 -11.63 -7.05
C LEU A 40 3.14 -11.10 -5.72
N VAL A 41 2.77 -12.02 -4.84
CA VAL A 41 2.32 -11.75 -3.46
C VAL A 41 3.10 -12.67 -2.53
N PHE A 42 3.57 -12.11 -1.41
CA PHE A 42 4.10 -12.89 -0.30
C PHE A 42 3.11 -12.88 0.86
N GLY A 43 3.07 -13.95 1.63
CA GLY A 43 2.25 -14.04 2.84
C GLY A 43 2.88 -15.00 3.84
N ASP A 44 2.26 -15.08 5.01
CA ASP A 44 2.67 -16.03 6.05
C ASP A 44 1.42 -16.82 6.49
N ILE A 45 1.53 -18.15 6.55
CA ILE A 45 0.53 -19.03 7.16
C ILE A 45 1.03 -19.42 8.55
N GLN A 46 0.22 -19.19 9.57
CA GLN A 46 0.45 -19.69 10.91
C GLN A 46 -0.03 -21.13 11.01
N LEU A 47 0.89 -22.02 11.35
CA LEU A 47 0.68 -23.44 11.57
C LEU A 47 0.08 -23.71 12.96
N LYS A 48 -0.34 -24.95 13.24
CA LYS A 48 -0.97 -25.33 14.52
C LYS A 48 -0.05 -25.18 15.73
N ASP A 49 1.25 -25.33 15.52
CA ASP A 49 2.30 -25.11 16.54
C ASP A 49 2.60 -23.62 16.78
N GLY A 50 1.95 -22.72 16.04
CA GLY A 50 2.11 -21.27 16.12
C GLY A 50 3.24 -20.73 15.24
N GLU A 51 4.04 -21.60 14.62
CA GLU A 51 5.12 -21.22 13.72
C GLU A 51 4.58 -20.63 12.41
N LEU A 52 5.43 -19.84 11.74
CA LEU A 52 5.08 -19.17 10.50
C LEU A 52 5.76 -19.84 9.30
N LEU A 53 4.96 -20.30 8.35
CA LEU A 53 5.43 -20.72 7.04
C LEU A 53 5.26 -19.58 6.03
N GLU A 54 6.36 -19.15 5.43
CA GLU A 54 6.32 -18.12 4.37
C GLU A 54 5.76 -18.72 3.08
N VAL A 55 4.83 -17.98 2.46
CA VAL A 55 4.12 -18.34 1.23
C VAL A 55 4.43 -17.35 0.12
N MET A 56 4.74 -17.87 -1.06
CA MET A 56 4.88 -17.11 -2.30
C MET A 56 3.77 -17.49 -3.27
N ILE A 57 2.99 -16.50 -3.69
CA ILE A 57 1.95 -16.61 -4.71
C ILE A 57 2.46 -15.87 -5.95
N ARG A 58 2.74 -16.58 -7.03
CA ARG A 58 3.35 -15.99 -8.22
C ARG A 58 2.71 -16.45 -9.52
N ALA A 59 2.76 -15.59 -10.54
CA ALA A 59 2.32 -15.94 -11.88
C ALA A 59 3.31 -16.93 -12.48
N GLN A 60 2.80 -18.09 -12.89
CA GLN A 60 3.57 -19.15 -13.50
C GLN A 60 2.68 -19.91 -14.48
N GLU A 61 3.16 -20.06 -15.71
CA GLU A 61 2.44 -20.72 -16.79
C GLU A 61 2.01 -22.14 -16.39
N GLY A 62 0.74 -22.45 -16.63
CA GLY A 62 0.14 -23.74 -16.28
C GLY A 62 -0.15 -23.96 -14.78
N ILE A 63 0.14 -22.99 -13.90
CA ILE A 63 -0.10 -23.09 -12.45
C ILE A 63 -1.05 -21.99 -11.97
N LEU A 64 -0.60 -20.74 -12.01
CA LEU A 64 -1.37 -19.58 -11.59
C LEU A 64 -1.16 -18.47 -12.61
N ASP A 65 -2.25 -17.99 -13.22
CA ASP A 65 -2.21 -16.78 -14.04
C ASP A 65 -2.53 -15.53 -13.21
N PHE A 66 -2.46 -14.36 -13.83
CA PHE A 66 -2.76 -13.10 -13.15
C PHE A 66 -4.21 -13.01 -12.64
N ALA A 67 -5.15 -13.71 -13.29
CA ALA A 67 -6.55 -13.70 -12.89
C ALA A 67 -6.77 -14.56 -11.63
N ALA A 68 -6.15 -15.74 -11.57
CA ALA A 68 -6.18 -16.64 -10.42
C ALA A 68 -5.53 -16.00 -9.19
N ILE A 69 -4.37 -15.36 -9.35
CA ILE A 69 -3.71 -14.64 -8.23
C ILE A 69 -4.58 -13.50 -7.72
N ARG A 70 -5.24 -12.79 -8.64
CA ARG A 70 -6.16 -11.73 -8.29
C ARG A 70 -7.38 -12.26 -7.53
N GLN A 71 -7.92 -13.41 -7.94
CA GLN A 71 -9.02 -14.08 -7.27
C GLN A 71 -8.63 -14.51 -5.84
N ILE A 72 -7.48 -15.17 -5.69
CA ILE A 72 -6.92 -15.55 -4.38
C ILE A 72 -6.72 -14.32 -3.48
N ASN A 73 -6.28 -13.21 -4.05
CA ASN A 73 -6.08 -11.98 -3.28
C ASN A 73 -7.40 -11.41 -2.73
N TRP A 74 -8.52 -11.61 -3.44
CA TRP A 74 -9.85 -11.18 -3.02
C TRP A 74 -10.52 -12.13 -2.04
N ASP A 75 -10.42 -13.43 -2.29
CA ASP A 75 -11.16 -14.41 -1.52
C ASP A 75 -10.53 -14.61 -0.14
N VAL A 76 -9.20 -14.72 -0.10
CA VAL A 76 -8.46 -15.03 1.14
C VAL A 76 -8.23 -13.76 1.94
N HIS A 77 -8.82 -13.67 3.13
CA HIS A 77 -8.62 -12.57 4.06
C HIS A 77 -7.59 -12.92 5.14
N LEU A 78 -7.10 -11.90 5.85
CA LEU A 78 -6.25 -12.15 7.01
C LEU A 78 -7.10 -12.74 8.14
N GLY A 79 -6.58 -13.79 8.77
CA GLY A 79 -7.25 -14.54 9.82
C GLY A 79 -7.99 -15.78 9.33
N ASP A 80 -8.26 -15.89 8.03
CA ASP A 80 -8.98 -17.03 7.46
C ASP A 80 -8.20 -18.34 7.69
N LEU A 81 -8.94 -19.40 8.01
CA LEU A 81 -8.39 -20.74 8.05
C LEU A 81 -8.38 -21.28 6.63
N VAL A 82 -7.22 -21.73 6.17
CA VAL A 82 -7.01 -22.13 4.78
C VAL A 82 -6.33 -23.48 4.68
N THR A 83 -6.70 -24.20 3.62
CA THR A 83 -5.96 -25.35 3.13
C THR A 83 -5.34 -24.97 1.79
N ALA A 84 -4.01 -24.95 1.75
CA ALA A 84 -3.23 -24.41 0.65
C ALA A 84 -2.35 -25.51 0.05
N CYS A 85 -2.46 -25.74 -1.26
CA CYS A 85 -1.67 -26.73 -1.98
C CYS A 85 -0.59 -26.07 -2.81
N GLY A 86 0.60 -26.65 -2.84
CA GLY A 86 1.75 -26.05 -3.50
C GLY A 86 3.01 -26.88 -3.36
N ILE A 87 4.15 -26.23 -3.57
CA ILE A 87 5.45 -26.87 -3.57
C ILE A 87 6.39 -26.16 -2.61
N LEU A 88 7.18 -26.93 -1.85
CA LEU A 88 8.23 -26.36 -1.01
C LEU A 88 9.50 -26.06 -1.82
N GLN A 89 10.02 -24.85 -1.69
CA GLN A 89 11.31 -24.43 -2.22
C GLN A 89 12.25 -24.08 -1.07
N ARG A 90 13.47 -24.59 -1.10
CA ARG A 90 14.48 -24.22 -0.12
C ARG A 90 14.95 -22.79 -0.39
N LYS A 91 14.96 -21.96 0.63
CA LYS A 91 15.58 -20.63 0.56
C LYS A 91 17.08 -20.83 0.34
N ARG A 92 17.65 -20.10 -0.61
CA ARG A 92 19.10 -20.15 -0.83
C ARG A 92 19.77 -19.50 0.37
N HIS A 93 20.79 -20.15 0.90
CA HIS A 93 21.60 -19.63 1.99
C HIS A 93 22.22 -18.29 1.58
N GLU A 94 21.75 -17.20 2.18
CA GLU A 94 22.34 -15.86 2.06
C GLU A 94 22.95 -15.48 3.43
N PRO A 95 24.13 -14.83 3.46
CA PRO A 95 24.76 -14.41 4.72
C PRO A 95 23.80 -13.55 5.55
N GLY A 96 23.38 -14.05 6.72
CA GLY A 96 22.44 -13.36 7.62
C GLY A 96 20.99 -13.83 7.53
N HIS A 97 20.65 -14.74 6.60
CA HIS A 97 19.32 -15.34 6.47
C HIS A 97 19.34 -16.80 6.95
N PRO A 98 18.49 -17.19 7.92
CA PRO A 98 18.39 -18.59 8.32
C PRO A 98 17.86 -19.43 7.16
N ASP A 99 18.43 -20.60 6.98
CA ASP A 99 17.90 -21.59 6.05
C ASP A 99 16.46 -21.94 6.44
N GLY A 100 15.63 -22.17 5.44
CA GLY A 100 14.23 -22.46 5.67
C GLY A 100 13.47 -22.75 4.38
N TRP A 101 12.19 -23.07 4.56
CA TRP A 101 11.30 -23.36 3.46
C TRP A 101 10.52 -22.12 3.01
N LEU A 102 10.28 -22.04 1.70
CA LEU A 102 9.37 -21.12 1.05
C LEU A 102 8.30 -21.95 0.36
N PHE A 103 7.04 -21.77 0.75
CA PHE A 103 5.92 -22.50 0.16
C PHE A 103 5.39 -21.75 -1.06
N VAL A 104 5.53 -22.34 -2.25
CA VAL A 104 5.02 -21.78 -3.50
C VAL A 104 3.61 -22.28 -3.75
N LEU A 105 2.65 -21.36 -3.64
CA LEU A 105 1.23 -21.67 -3.72
C LEU A 105 0.83 -22.03 -5.16
N HIS A 106 0.07 -23.13 -5.30
CA HIS A 106 -0.59 -23.52 -6.55
C HIS A 106 -2.11 -23.32 -6.47
N SER A 107 -2.72 -23.67 -5.34
CA SER A 107 -4.14 -23.44 -5.08
C SER A 107 -4.39 -23.24 -3.59
N ILE A 108 -5.51 -22.61 -3.25
CA ILE A 108 -5.90 -22.36 -1.87
C ILE A 108 -7.41 -22.46 -1.75
N GLN A 109 -7.85 -23.06 -0.67
CA GLN A 109 -9.24 -23.17 -0.26
C GLN A 109 -9.40 -22.51 1.10
N ILE A 110 -10.49 -21.79 1.28
CA ILE A 110 -10.87 -21.21 2.57
C ILE A 110 -11.76 -22.23 3.26
N ASP A 111 -11.31 -22.69 4.42
CA ASP A 111 -12.06 -23.63 5.25
C ASP A 111 -12.97 -22.88 6.22
N GLU A 112 -12.50 -21.73 6.74
CA GLU A 112 -13.26 -20.88 7.65
C GLU A 112 -12.92 -19.40 7.43
N LEU A 113 -13.95 -18.57 7.29
CA LEU A 113 -13.81 -17.12 7.22
C LEU A 113 -13.70 -16.54 8.63
N TRP A 114 -12.62 -15.81 8.92
CA TRP A 114 -12.41 -15.24 10.25
C TRP A 114 -13.50 -14.23 10.62
N SER A 115 -13.96 -13.46 9.63
CA SER A 115 -14.97 -12.42 9.79
C SER A 115 -16.33 -12.94 10.26
N LEU A 116 -16.67 -14.19 9.99
CA LEU A 116 -17.94 -14.79 10.45
C LEU A 116 -18.00 -14.90 11.98
N HIS A 117 -16.85 -15.06 12.63
CA HIS A 117 -16.74 -15.22 14.08
C HIS A 117 -16.33 -13.92 14.80
N HIS A 118 -16.01 -12.87 14.05
CA HIS A 118 -15.39 -11.65 14.58
C HIS A 118 -16.01 -10.40 13.93
N ASP A 119 -17.33 -10.26 14.03
CA ASP A 119 -18.05 -9.14 13.45
C ASP A 119 -17.57 -7.79 14.02
N GLY A 120 -17.28 -6.84 13.14
CA GLY A 120 -16.78 -5.51 13.48
C GLY A 120 -15.34 -5.45 14.03
N ALA A 121 -14.66 -6.58 14.21
CA ALA A 121 -13.28 -6.62 14.69
C ALA A 121 -12.26 -6.62 13.53
N VAL A 122 -11.04 -6.14 13.79
CA VAL A 122 -9.94 -6.17 12.82
C VAL A 122 -8.98 -7.27 13.21
N PHE A 123 -8.65 -8.17 12.28
CA PHE A 123 -7.69 -9.23 12.54
C PHE A 123 -6.31 -8.64 12.88
N SER A 124 -5.75 -9.08 14.01
CA SER A 124 -4.43 -8.71 14.50
C SER A 124 -3.68 -9.97 14.92
N TYR A 125 -2.62 -10.30 14.19
CA TYR A 125 -1.80 -11.48 14.47
C TYR A 125 -0.98 -11.32 15.76
N THR A 126 -0.58 -10.09 16.12
CA THR A 126 0.22 -9.83 17.32
C THR A 126 -0.57 -9.99 18.62
N ASP A 127 -1.90 -9.96 18.55
CA ASP A 127 -2.75 -10.08 19.74
C ASP A 127 -3.06 -11.55 20.07
N SER A 128 -2.68 -12.48 19.18
CA SER A 128 -2.92 -13.92 19.34
C SER A 128 -1.83 -14.61 20.19
N THR A 129 -0.82 -13.88 20.66
CA THR A 129 0.18 -14.38 21.61
C THR A 129 -0.25 -14.02 23.05
N ASN A 130 -0.91 -14.99 23.70
CA ASN A 130 -1.30 -15.09 25.12
C ASN A 130 -2.71 -14.56 25.51
N PRO A 131 -3.65 -15.45 25.89
CA PRO A 131 -4.87 -15.06 26.61
C PRO A 131 -4.70 -15.03 28.13
N ASP A 132 -3.48 -15.13 28.68
CA ASP A 132 -3.29 -15.24 30.13
C ASP A 132 -2.03 -14.51 30.60
N SER A 133 -2.17 -13.22 30.93
CA SER A 133 -1.27 -12.47 31.82
C SER A 133 -1.91 -11.13 32.16
N THR A 134 -2.55 -11.10 33.32
CA THR A 134 -2.76 -9.85 34.06
C THR A 134 -1.40 -9.36 34.54
N GLY A 135 -1.05 -8.11 34.24
CA GLY A 135 0.04 -7.39 34.92
C GLY A 135 1.28 -7.09 34.08
N ASP A 136 1.59 -5.80 34.05
CA ASP A 136 2.86 -5.14 33.77
C ASP A 136 3.41 -5.04 32.34
N ALA A 137 3.46 -3.77 31.92
CA ALA A 137 4.18 -3.27 30.76
C ALA A 137 5.68 -3.53 30.93
N SER A 138 6.19 -4.58 30.28
CA SER A 138 7.62 -4.77 30.03
C SER A 138 7.81 -5.64 28.78
N SER A 139 8.29 -4.99 27.71
CA SER A 139 8.95 -5.51 26.49
C SER A 139 8.46 -6.84 25.89
N PRO A 140 7.94 -6.85 24.64
CA PRO A 140 7.59 -8.11 23.99
C PRO A 140 8.85 -8.90 23.63
N ALA A 141 8.94 -10.12 24.16
CA ALA A 141 9.97 -11.09 23.83
C ALA A 141 9.90 -11.44 22.33
N ALA A 142 11.05 -11.41 21.67
CA ALA A 142 11.19 -11.64 20.24
C ALA A 142 10.88 -13.10 19.87
N VAL A 143 9.89 -13.29 19.00
CA VAL A 143 9.62 -14.58 18.34
C VAL A 143 10.79 -14.87 17.38
N LYS A 144 11.54 -15.95 17.67
CA LYS A 144 12.59 -16.48 16.79
C LYS A 144 11.92 -17.19 15.61
N GLY A 145 12.05 -16.65 14.39
CA GLY A 145 11.68 -17.41 13.18
C GLY A 145 11.34 -16.59 11.93
N SER A 146 10.99 -15.32 12.09
CA SER A 146 10.72 -14.45 10.95
C SER A 146 11.31 -13.08 11.27
N TRP A 147 12.29 -12.63 10.47
CA TRP A 147 12.80 -11.27 10.57
C TRP A 147 11.62 -10.33 10.41
N VAL A 148 11.15 -9.81 11.54
CA VAL A 148 10.28 -8.66 11.64
C VAL A 148 11.03 -7.54 10.92
N LEU A 149 10.68 -7.30 9.65
CA LEU A 149 10.86 -5.96 9.13
C LEU A 149 10.08 -5.08 10.11
N PRO A 150 10.73 -4.13 10.80
CA PRO A 150 10.01 -3.21 11.66
C PRO A 150 8.86 -2.68 10.82
N PRO A 151 7.63 -2.62 11.38
CA PRO A 151 6.51 -2.08 10.65
C PRO A 151 6.99 -0.78 10.03
N SER A 152 6.84 -0.63 8.70
CA SER A 152 7.10 0.64 8.02
C SER A 152 6.58 1.72 8.96
N SER A 153 7.35 2.77 9.26
CA SER A 153 7.08 3.80 10.29
C SER A 153 5.72 4.52 10.16
N LYS A 154 4.86 4.04 9.26
CA LYS A 154 3.43 4.30 9.09
C LYS A 154 2.49 3.29 9.78
N ALA A 155 2.96 2.19 10.37
CA ALA A 155 2.07 1.17 10.96
C ALA A 155 1.55 1.52 12.35
N GLY A 156 2.18 2.50 13.03
CA GLY A 156 1.62 3.10 14.25
C GLY A 156 0.49 4.09 13.97
N ALA A 157 0.25 4.45 12.70
CA ALA A 157 -0.95 5.16 12.34
C ALA A 157 -2.04 4.14 12.10
N THR A 158 -3.07 4.14 12.95
CA THR A 158 -4.37 3.58 12.60
C THR A 158 -4.72 4.12 11.21
N ASN A 159 -4.59 3.31 10.16
CA ASN A 159 -5.19 3.61 8.86
C ASN A 159 -6.69 3.39 8.99
N LYS A 160 -7.32 4.14 9.93
CA LYS A 160 -8.70 4.54 9.73
C LYS A 160 -8.71 5.17 8.34
N TYR A 161 -9.62 4.70 7.50
CA TYR A 161 -9.91 5.28 6.20
C TYR A 161 -10.49 6.70 6.35
N THR A 162 -9.79 7.59 7.08
CA THR A 162 -10.24 8.93 7.52
C THR A 162 -10.45 9.89 6.36
N ASN A 163 -9.83 9.59 5.23
CA ASN A 163 -9.88 10.41 4.02
C ASN A 163 -10.58 9.67 2.87
N MET A 164 -11.59 8.85 3.16
CA MET A 164 -12.47 8.28 2.14
C MET A 164 -13.70 9.15 1.89
N VAL A 165 -14.14 9.20 0.64
CA VAL A 165 -15.40 9.86 0.30
C VAL A 165 -16.52 8.85 0.52
N VAL A 166 -17.47 9.19 1.36
CA VAL A 166 -18.66 8.36 1.61
C VAL A 166 -19.81 8.84 0.75
N LEU A 167 -20.43 7.95 -0.01
CA LEU A 167 -21.66 8.20 -0.78
C LEU A 167 -22.71 7.17 -0.36
N ASP A 168 -23.93 7.64 -0.07
CA ASP A 168 -25.07 6.78 0.33
C ASP A 168 -24.75 5.81 1.47
N GLY A 169 -23.89 6.23 2.41
CA GLY A 169 -23.46 5.42 3.55
C GLY A 169 -22.27 4.50 3.27
N PHE A 170 -21.82 4.39 2.01
CA PHE A 170 -20.74 3.49 1.60
C PHE A 170 -19.45 4.22 1.24
N ASN A 171 -18.32 3.54 1.46
CA ASN A 171 -17.00 4.01 1.08
C ASN A 171 -16.82 3.97 -0.45
N ALA A 172 -16.89 5.12 -1.11
CA ALA A 172 -16.85 5.23 -2.55
C ALA A 172 -15.46 4.96 -3.14
N CYS A 173 -15.42 4.19 -4.23
CA CYS A 173 -14.16 3.80 -4.87
C CYS A 173 -13.45 5.00 -5.52
N LYS A 174 -12.30 5.37 -4.96
CA LYS A 174 -11.44 6.41 -5.52
C LYS A 174 -11.10 6.14 -6.99
N TYR A 175 -10.73 4.90 -7.32
CA TYR A 175 -10.25 4.57 -8.67
C TYR A 175 -11.37 4.66 -9.70
N TYR A 176 -12.58 4.20 -9.34
CA TYR A 176 -13.75 4.25 -10.21
C TYR A 176 -14.19 5.68 -10.52
N PHE A 177 -14.30 6.53 -9.49
CA PHE A 177 -14.77 7.91 -9.70
C PHE A 177 -13.66 8.86 -10.19
N SER A 178 -12.38 8.49 -10.08
CA SER A 178 -11.27 9.32 -10.55
C SER A 178 -11.11 9.38 -12.07
N SER A 179 -11.57 8.37 -12.82
CA SER A 179 -11.49 8.37 -14.29
C SER A 179 -12.80 8.79 -14.94
N SER A 180 -12.73 9.06 -16.24
CA SER A 180 -13.89 9.04 -17.12
C SER A 180 -14.38 7.60 -17.27
N GLY A 181 -15.66 7.36 -16.94
CA GLY A 181 -16.33 6.07 -17.19
C GLY A 181 -15.87 4.89 -16.32
N GLY A 182 -15.28 5.09 -15.14
CA GLY A 182 -15.00 3.98 -14.20
C GLY A 182 -13.79 3.11 -14.53
N THR A 183 -13.17 3.32 -15.70
CA THR A 183 -12.12 2.49 -16.31
C THR A 183 -10.85 2.31 -15.48
N ASN A 184 -10.52 3.24 -14.58
CA ASN A 184 -9.34 3.11 -13.72
C ASN A 184 -9.54 2.11 -12.57
N CYS A 185 -10.79 1.74 -12.26
CA CYS A 185 -11.04 0.67 -11.31
C CYS A 185 -10.91 -0.68 -12.00
N LEU A 186 -9.73 -1.28 -11.91
CA LEU A 186 -9.48 -2.61 -12.46
C LEU A 186 -10.42 -3.68 -11.85
N ARG A 187 -10.99 -3.41 -10.67
CA ARG A 187 -11.84 -4.32 -9.90
C ARG A 187 -13.28 -4.45 -10.41
N GLY A 188 -13.77 -3.49 -11.19
CA GLY A 188 -15.12 -3.55 -11.77
C GLY A 188 -16.21 -3.75 -10.71
N GLU A 189 -17.22 -4.57 -11.01
CA GLU A 189 -18.34 -4.89 -10.11
C GLU A 189 -17.90 -5.60 -8.82
N GLN A 190 -16.72 -6.22 -8.81
CA GLN A 190 -16.15 -6.96 -7.68
C GLN A 190 -15.29 -6.06 -6.77
N CYS A 191 -15.44 -4.74 -6.89
CA CYS A 191 -14.73 -3.80 -6.04
C CYS A 191 -15.38 -3.74 -4.65
N HIS A 192 -14.59 -4.01 -3.61
CA HIS A 192 -14.99 -3.78 -2.20
C HIS A 192 -15.46 -2.34 -1.92
N PHE A 193 -15.02 -1.37 -2.73
CA PHE A 193 -15.43 0.02 -2.60
C PHE A 193 -16.60 0.32 -3.53
N TRP A 194 -17.55 1.09 -3.02
CA TRP A 194 -18.84 1.32 -3.67
C TRP A 194 -18.70 2.06 -5.01
N HIS A 195 -19.37 1.54 -6.03
CA HIS A 195 -19.46 2.09 -7.38
C HIS A 195 -20.82 2.70 -7.72
N GLY A 196 -21.87 2.31 -6.98
CA GLY A 196 -23.26 2.60 -7.35
C GLY A 196 -23.67 1.87 -8.63
N GLN A 197 -24.84 2.21 -9.15
CA GLN A 197 -25.31 1.70 -10.43
C GLN A 197 -24.56 2.36 -11.60
N PRO A 198 -24.24 1.64 -12.69
CA PRO A 198 -23.55 2.19 -13.86
C PRO A 198 -24.26 3.41 -14.50
N GLU A 199 -25.59 3.41 -14.48
CA GLU A 199 -26.45 4.46 -15.03
C GLU A 199 -26.27 5.78 -14.28
N ASP A 200 -26.06 5.69 -12.96
CA ASP A 200 -25.86 6.81 -12.07
C ASP A 200 -24.40 7.30 -12.04
N PHE A 201 -23.52 6.71 -12.86
CA PHE A 201 -22.08 7.00 -12.83
C PHE A 201 -21.77 8.49 -12.90
N ARG A 202 -22.41 9.23 -13.81
CA ARG A 202 -22.14 10.67 -13.99
C ARG A 202 -22.48 11.46 -12.73
N GLU A 203 -23.62 11.15 -12.13
CA GLU A 203 -24.12 11.84 -10.94
C GLU A 203 -23.28 11.46 -9.70
N ASN A 204 -23.03 10.17 -9.49
CA ASN A 204 -22.19 9.69 -8.39
C ASN A 204 -20.76 10.21 -8.50
N ARG A 205 -20.20 10.32 -9.71
CA ARG A 205 -18.90 10.96 -9.95
C ARG A 205 -18.93 12.44 -9.59
N ARG A 206 -19.98 13.17 -9.98
CA ARG A 206 -20.13 14.60 -9.63
C ARG A 206 -20.18 14.78 -8.10
N ARG A 207 -20.99 13.97 -7.41
CA ARG A 207 -21.08 13.96 -5.93
C ARG A 207 -19.74 13.60 -5.29
N TRP A 208 -19.06 12.59 -5.81
CA TRP A 208 -17.74 12.18 -5.35
C TRP A 208 -16.70 13.30 -5.49
N MET A 209 -16.64 13.94 -6.65
CA MET A 209 -15.72 15.05 -6.93
C MET A 209 -15.98 16.25 -6.02
N ALA A 210 -17.25 16.61 -5.79
CA ALA A 210 -17.63 17.70 -4.88
C ALA A 210 -17.17 17.42 -3.44
N LYS A 211 -17.48 16.25 -2.88
CA LYS A 211 -17.02 15.85 -1.54
C LYS A 211 -15.50 15.77 -1.46
N ARG A 212 -14.84 15.28 -2.52
CA ARG A 212 -13.38 15.21 -2.58
C ARG A 212 -12.73 16.58 -2.58
N LEU A 213 -13.32 17.55 -3.29
CA LEU A 213 -12.87 18.93 -3.29
C LEU A 213 -13.01 19.55 -1.90
N GLU A 214 -14.16 19.36 -1.24
CA GLU A 214 -14.40 19.81 0.12
C GLU A 214 -13.40 19.22 1.13
N GLN A 215 -13.17 17.91 1.09
CA GLN A 215 -12.18 17.23 1.93
C GLN A 215 -10.77 17.79 1.72
N ARG A 216 -10.39 18.06 0.46
CA ARG A 216 -9.09 18.66 0.13
C ARG A 216 -8.97 20.09 0.63
N ALA A 217 -10.03 20.88 0.52
CA ALA A 217 -10.06 22.25 1.04
C ALA A 217 -9.88 22.26 2.57
N LYS A 218 -10.64 21.41 3.28
CA LYS A 218 -10.49 21.21 4.73
C LYS A 218 -9.08 20.77 5.13
N ALA A 219 -8.51 19.79 4.42
CA ALA A 219 -7.14 19.32 4.70
C ALA A 219 -6.05 20.35 4.37
N ALA A 220 -6.32 21.26 3.44
CA ALA A 220 -5.39 22.33 3.07
C ALA A 220 -5.48 23.54 4.01
N HIS A 221 -6.50 23.62 4.86
CA HIS A 221 -6.65 24.70 5.84
C HIS A 221 -5.69 24.46 7.00
N LEU A 222 -4.77 25.42 7.21
CA LEU A 222 -3.79 25.37 8.29
C LEU A 222 -4.36 26.07 9.52
N ALA A 223 -4.02 25.60 10.73
CA ALA A 223 -4.42 26.29 11.96
C ALA A 223 -3.85 27.71 11.98
N GLY A 224 -4.73 28.72 12.05
CA GLY A 224 -4.36 30.14 11.99
C GLY A 224 -4.41 30.78 10.60
N ASP A 225 -4.78 30.04 9.55
CA ASP A 225 -5.02 30.59 8.21
C ASP A 225 -6.42 31.22 8.15
N SER A 226 -6.51 32.55 8.08
CA SER A 226 -7.79 33.25 7.96
C SER A 226 -8.34 33.29 6.54
N GLY A 227 -7.62 32.73 5.56
CA GLY A 227 -8.04 32.67 4.16
C GLY A 227 -9.12 31.60 3.92
N ASP A 228 -10.05 31.90 3.02
CA ASP A 228 -11.03 30.91 2.56
C ASP A 228 -10.31 29.70 1.92
N PRO A 229 -10.53 28.47 2.42
CA PRO A 229 -9.95 27.26 1.81
C PRO A 229 -10.28 27.08 0.33
N HIS A 230 -11.42 27.60 -0.12
CA HIS A 230 -11.86 27.54 -1.52
C HIS A 230 -11.23 28.61 -2.41
N SER A 231 -10.62 29.66 -1.84
CA SER A 231 -9.92 30.70 -2.59
C SER A 231 -8.45 30.34 -2.88
N LYS A 232 -7.97 29.18 -2.42
CA LYS A 232 -6.60 28.71 -2.70
C LYS A 232 -6.48 28.33 -4.18
N ILE A 233 -5.79 29.17 -4.95
CA ILE A 233 -5.46 28.93 -6.35
C ILE A 233 -4.66 27.64 -6.57
N ASP A 234 -4.65 27.18 -7.82
CA ASP A 234 -3.87 26.02 -8.25
C ASP A 234 -2.38 26.18 -7.87
N LYS A 235 -1.78 25.09 -7.41
CA LYS A 235 -0.34 25.02 -7.11
C LYS A 235 0.51 25.47 -8.28
N ALA A 236 0.07 25.18 -9.51
CA ALA A 236 0.75 25.58 -10.74
C ALA A 236 0.85 27.12 -10.90
N GLN A 237 -0.05 27.89 -10.28
CA GLN A 237 -0.07 29.35 -10.38
C GLN A 237 0.74 30.04 -9.26
N ARG A 238 1.17 29.31 -8.24
CA ARG A 238 1.85 29.90 -7.07
C ARG A 238 3.18 30.54 -7.41
N SER A 239 3.96 29.92 -8.32
CA SER A 239 5.22 30.49 -8.81
C SER A 239 4.98 31.83 -9.49
N ARG A 240 3.94 31.94 -10.32
CA ARG A 240 3.53 33.19 -10.96
C ARG A 240 3.21 34.26 -9.94
N ILE A 241 2.30 34.00 -8.99
CA ILE A 241 1.92 35.00 -7.97
C ILE A 241 3.12 35.44 -7.14
N PHE A 242 3.96 34.50 -6.74
CA PHE A 242 5.17 34.82 -6.01
C PHE A 242 6.10 35.72 -6.84
N CYS A 243 6.28 35.42 -8.13
CA CYS A 243 7.10 36.25 -9.01
C CYS A 243 6.47 37.62 -9.31
N ASP A 244 5.15 37.71 -9.44
CA ASP A 244 4.41 38.97 -9.56
C ASP A 244 4.68 39.85 -8.33
N TRP A 245 4.50 39.30 -7.13
CA TRP A 245 4.80 39.99 -5.87
C TRP A 245 6.28 40.37 -5.75
N LEU A 246 7.19 39.48 -6.17
CA LEU A 246 8.63 39.73 -6.11
C LEU A 246 9.04 40.92 -6.99
N VAL A 247 8.50 40.97 -8.20
CA VAL A 247 8.73 42.06 -9.16
C VAL A 247 8.09 43.36 -8.66
N GLU A 248 6.86 43.30 -8.15
CA GLU A 248 6.19 44.47 -7.55
C GLU A 248 6.97 45.03 -6.35
N SER A 249 7.51 44.15 -5.51
CA SER A 249 8.18 44.52 -4.26
C SER A 249 9.61 45.05 -4.48
N LEU A 250 10.34 44.48 -5.45
CA LEU A 250 11.77 44.76 -5.63
C LEU A 250 12.09 45.52 -6.91
N GLY A 251 11.18 45.52 -7.89
CA GLY A 251 11.36 46.12 -9.20
C GLY A 251 12.22 45.26 -10.14
N GLU A 252 11.86 45.26 -11.43
CA GLU A 252 12.55 44.47 -12.46
C GLU A 252 14.03 44.82 -12.57
N GLY A 253 14.37 46.11 -12.57
CA GLY A 253 15.76 46.57 -12.72
C GLY A 253 16.68 46.09 -11.58
N ARG A 254 16.16 45.98 -10.36
CA ARG A 254 16.92 45.45 -9.22
C ARG A 254 17.10 43.94 -9.32
N LEU A 255 16.04 43.23 -9.71
CA LEU A 255 16.08 41.78 -9.89
C LEU A 255 17.00 41.36 -11.04
N ALA A 256 17.10 42.17 -12.08
CA ALA A 256 17.98 41.94 -13.23
C ALA A 256 19.41 42.47 -13.02
N ALA A 257 19.71 43.13 -11.90
CA ALA A 257 21.03 43.69 -11.66
C ALA A 257 22.12 42.60 -11.54
N GLY A 258 23.32 42.89 -12.03
CA GLY A 258 24.44 41.95 -12.02
C GLY A 258 24.15 40.71 -12.86
N THR A 259 24.19 39.53 -12.23
CA THR A 259 23.88 38.24 -12.88
C THR A 259 22.43 37.77 -12.66
N GLY A 260 21.58 38.63 -12.09
CA GLY A 260 20.16 38.34 -11.84
C GLY A 260 19.90 37.53 -10.56
N VAL A 261 18.81 36.77 -10.57
CA VAL A 261 18.28 36.03 -9.40
C VAL A 261 18.93 34.64 -9.30
N VAL A 262 19.20 34.16 -8.09
CA VAL A 262 19.62 32.77 -7.84
C VAL A 262 18.50 32.03 -7.12
N ASP A 263 17.94 31.01 -7.77
CA ASP A 263 16.90 30.13 -7.21
C ASP A 263 17.54 28.85 -6.67
N VAL A 264 17.62 28.73 -5.34
CA VAL A 264 18.25 27.60 -4.65
C VAL A 264 17.19 26.62 -4.19
N ALA A 265 17.39 25.33 -4.50
CA ALA A 265 16.43 24.25 -4.32
C ALA A 265 15.10 24.47 -5.07
N GLY A 266 15.17 25.13 -6.24
CA GLY A 266 14.01 25.48 -7.05
C GLY A 266 13.28 24.30 -7.72
N GLY A 267 13.77 23.07 -7.54
CA GLY A 267 13.11 21.85 -7.99
C GLY A 267 12.89 21.84 -9.52
N LYS A 268 11.62 21.85 -9.93
CA LYS A 268 11.23 21.82 -11.36
C LYS A 268 11.52 23.11 -12.12
N GLY A 269 11.96 24.18 -11.44
CA GLY A 269 12.34 25.44 -12.08
C GLY A 269 11.17 26.36 -12.44
N ASP A 270 10.03 26.25 -11.74
CA ASP A 270 8.84 27.07 -12.01
C ASP A 270 9.12 28.57 -11.84
N ILE A 271 9.97 28.98 -10.90
CA ILE A 271 10.38 30.38 -10.69
C ILE A 271 11.27 30.88 -11.85
N PRO A 272 12.36 30.19 -12.25
CA PRO A 272 13.16 30.55 -13.42
C PRO A 272 12.35 30.69 -14.71
N ILE A 273 11.33 29.85 -14.92
CA ILE A 273 10.42 29.99 -16.07
C ILE A 273 9.66 31.32 -15.98
N GLN A 274 9.11 31.67 -14.81
CA GLN A 274 8.37 32.91 -14.61
C GLN A 274 9.25 34.17 -14.71
N LEU A 275 10.47 34.13 -14.20
CA LEU A 275 11.37 35.30 -14.19
C LEU A 275 12.13 35.44 -15.51
N TRP A 276 12.80 34.39 -15.98
CA TRP A 276 13.64 34.49 -17.17
C TRP A 276 12.80 34.41 -18.45
N ILE A 277 12.06 33.31 -18.64
CA ILE A 277 11.37 33.08 -19.91
C ILE A 277 10.24 34.09 -20.12
N GLN A 278 9.45 34.37 -19.08
CA GLN A 278 8.28 35.23 -19.21
C GLN A 278 8.57 36.72 -19.04
N ARG A 279 9.63 37.11 -18.30
CA ARG A 279 9.90 38.52 -17.95
C ARG A 279 11.28 39.01 -18.35
N GLY A 280 12.14 38.13 -18.88
CA GLY A 280 13.50 38.50 -19.28
C GLY A 280 14.46 38.78 -18.12
N ILE A 281 14.09 38.42 -16.88
CA ILE A 281 14.93 38.62 -15.69
C ILE A 281 15.88 37.42 -15.57
N PRO A 282 17.21 37.59 -15.72
CA PRO A 282 18.16 36.48 -15.65
C PRO A 282 18.03 35.73 -14.33
N THR A 283 17.97 34.40 -14.40
CA THR A 283 17.79 33.55 -13.20
C THR A 283 18.66 32.30 -13.28
N THR A 284 19.43 32.02 -12.25
CA THR A 284 20.25 30.80 -12.13
C THR A 284 19.59 29.82 -11.16
N LEU A 285 19.22 28.64 -11.63
CA LEU A 285 18.67 27.55 -10.80
C LEU A 285 19.78 26.67 -10.26
N ILE A 286 19.79 26.46 -8.94
CA ILE A 286 20.67 25.50 -8.25
C ILE A 286 19.78 24.51 -7.51
N ASP A 287 19.67 23.28 -7.99
CA ASP A 287 18.89 22.23 -7.32
C ASP A 287 19.79 21.07 -6.83
N PRO A 288 20.01 20.92 -5.51
CA PRO A 288 20.96 19.93 -4.96
C PRO A 288 20.42 18.48 -4.92
N VAL A 289 19.35 18.15 -5.64
CA VAL A 289 18.78 16.80 -5.63
C VAL A 289 19.76 15.78 -6.22
N ARG A 290 20.20 14.80 -5.41
CA ARG A 290 20.90 13.60 -5.89
C ARG A 290 20.03 12.91 -6.93
N ARG A 291 20.44 12.97 -8.21
CA ARG A 291 19.87 12.09 -9.24
C ARG A 291 20.19 10.65 -8.83
N ARG A 292 19.15 9.82 -8.71
CA ARG A 292 19.35 8.36 -8.62
C ARG A 292 19.87 7.93 -9.99
N LEU A 293 21.14 7.54 -10.03
CA LEU A 293 21.74 6.83 -11.15
C LEU A 293 21.26 5.37 -11.13
#